data_AF-A0A938NHC2-F1
#
_entry.id   AF-A0A938NHC2-F1
#
_cell.length_a   1.000
_cell.length_b   1.000
_cell.length_c   1.000
_cell.angle_alpha   90.00
_cell.angle_beta   90.00
_cell.angle_gamma   90.00
#
_symmetry.space_group_name_H-M   'P 1'
#
loop_
_entity.id
_entity.type
_entity.pdbx_description
1 polymer ?
#
loop_
_entity_poly.entity_id
_entity_poly.type
_entity_poly.pdbx_seq_one_letter_code
_entity_poly.pdbx_strand_id
1 'polypeptide(L)'
;MKRMLTVLALLALWATGALAQDDSCIGMFTDASANVCNANTTVYVTTSVFFYAILDTAIPTTTAVQFKVSNWPAAGLGLITATWNTPLVIGEPSTDIALAFNPPLAAPAAYLGKVDFFPLNPAWIGSNYLMQVVPANSQTQVIIVRGSDAVEIGVPGGHFMFNGAQDCDCPETAVEDATWGAIKALY
;
A
#
# COMPACT_ATOMS: atom_id res chain seq x y z
N MET A 1 33.54 -33.20 -49.61
CA MET A 1 32.82 -31.90 -49.65
C MET A 1 31.58 -31.96 -48.79
N LYS A 2 31.63 -31.45 -47.56
CA LYS A 2 30.45 -31.12 -46.74
C LYS A 2 30.76 -29.84 -45.98
N ARG A 3 30.01 -28.79 -46.26
CA ARG A 3 29.98 -27.51 -45.55
C ARG A 3 29.18 -27.70 -44.26
N MET A 4 29.65 -27.16 -43.14
CA MET A 4 28.84 -26.83 -41.97
C MET A 4 29.61 -25.77 -41.20
N LEU A 5 29.43 -24.51 -41.55
CA LEU A 5 28.48 -23.55 -40.97
C LEU A 5 28.70 -23.34 -39.47
N THR A 6 29.37 -22.22 -39.21
CA THR A 6 29.49 -21.50 -37.95
C THR A 6 28.12 -21.30 -37.30
N VAL A 7 27.97 -21.67 -36.02
CA VAL A 7 26.96 -21.06 -35.14
C VAL A 7 27.67 -20.60 -33.88
N LEU A 8 27.88 -19.29 -33.85
CA LEU A 8 28.24 -18.49 -32.70
C LEU A 8 27.03 -18.52 -31.74
N ALA A 9 27.19 -19.00 -30.51
CA ALA A 9 26.23 -18.77 -29.45
C ALA A 9 26.96 -18.16 -28.26
N LEU A 10 26.96 -16.81 -28.25
CA LEU A 10 27.17 -16.00 -27.07
C LEU A 10 26.28 -16.52 -25.94
N LEU A 11 26.87 -17.16 -24.93
CA LEU A 11 26.27 -17.26 -23.59
C LEU A 11 26.48 -15.89 -22.92
N ALA A 12 25.73 -14.90 -23.39
CA ALA A 12 25.58 -13.63 -22.70
C ALA A 12 24.45 -13.76 -21.67
N LEU A 13 24.80 -13.39 -20.44
CA LEU A 13 23.93 -12.80 -19.42
C LEU A 13 22.52 -13.38 -19.33
N TRP A 14 22.34 -14.34 -18.44
CA TRP A 14 21.18 -14.32 -17.55
C TRP A 14 21.71 -14.28 -16.11
N ALA A 15 22.47 -13.22 -15.82
CA ALA A 15 22.27 -12.57 -14.54
C ALA A 15 20.82 -12.10 -14.60
N THR A 16 19.90 -12.88 -14.04
CA THR A 16 18.62 -12.34 -13.62
C THR A 16 19.00 -11.19 -12.69
N GLY A 17 18.99 -9.98 -13.25
CA GLY A 17 18.94 -8.79 -12.43
C GLY A 17 17.73 -9.00 -11.55
N ALA A 18 17.97 -9.31 -10.28
CA ALA A 18 17.09 -8.83 -9.25
C ALA A 18 17.10 -7.31 -9.45
N LEU A 19 16.13 -6.83 -10.21
CA LEU A 19 15.83 -5.41 -10.18
C LEU A 19 15.51 -5.13 -8.72
N ALA A 20 16.26 -4.19 -8.15
CA ALA A 20 15.95 -3.65 -6.85
C ALA A 20 14.48 -3.23 -6.85
N GLN A 21 13.77 -3.62 -5.81
CA GLN A 21 12.40 -3.20 -5.56
C GLN A 21 12.48 -1.70 -5.21
N ASP A 22 12.28 -0.82 -6.19
CA ASP A 22 12.87 0.52 -6.12
C ASP A 22 12.13 1.52 -5.23
N ASP A 23 10.79 1.59 -5.17
CA ASP A 23 10.16 2.62 -4.31
C ASP A 23 9.36 2.08 -3.11
N SER A 24 9.71 2.64 -1.95
CA SER A 24 8.93 2.51 -0.71
C SER A 24 7.68 3.38 -0.79
N CYS A 25 6.59 3.01 -0.12
CA CYS A 25 5.33 3.76 -0.12
C CYS A 25 4.37 3.34 0.99
N ILE A 26 3.21 4.02 1.08
CA ILE A 26 2.10 3.65 1.97
C ILE A 26 0.85 3.32 1.16
N GLY A 27 0.46 2.04 1.09
CA GLY A 27 -0.67 1.55 0.33
C GLY A 27 -1.92 1.23 1.18
N MET A 28 -3.04 0.98 0.49
CA MET A 28 -4.33 0.60 1.05
C MET A 28 -4.88 -0.65 0.36
N PHE A 29 -5.37 -1.62 1.13
CA PHE A 29 -5.75 -2.96 0.66
C PHE A 29 -7.03 -3.45 1.35
N THR A 30 -7.70 -4.46 0.81
CA THR A 30 -8.92 -5.05 1.42
C THR A 30 -8.69 -6.37 2.14
N ASP A 31 -7.48 -6.91 2.04
CA ASP A 31 -7.05 -8.06 2.80
C ASP A 31 -5.85 -7.74 3.70
N ALA A 32 -5.72 -8.51 4.77
CA ALA A 32 -4.57 -8.42 5.69
C ALA A 32 -3.30 -9.04 5.09
N SER A 33 -3.30 -9.33 3.79
CA SER A 33 -2.17 -9.89 3.05
C SER A 33 -1.71 -8.98 1.92
N ALA A 34 -2.32 -7.79 1.78
CA ALA A 34 -2.01 -6.80 0.77
C ALA A 34 -2.14 -7.29 -0.70
N ASN A 35 -3.06 -8.21 -0.99
CA ASN A 35 -3.28 -8.76 -2.33
C ASN A 35 -4.46 -8.13 -3.07
N VAL A 36 -5.40 -7.48 -2.38
CA VAL A 36 -6.64 -6.99 -3.02
C VAL A 36 -6.80 -5.49 -2.84
N CYS A 37 -6.99 -4.80 -3.97
CA CYS A 37 -6.83 -3.35 -4.10
C CYS A 37 -8.13 -2.55 -4.29
N ASN A 38 -9.29 -3.16 -4.09
CA ASN A 38 -10.57 -2.49 -4.20
C ASN A 38 -11.62 -3.19 -3.33
N ALA A 39 -12.60 -2.42 -2.86
CA ALA A 39 -13.74 -2.98 -2.14
C ALA A 39 -15.05 -2.58 -2.81
N ASN A 40 -15.93 -3.55 -2.93
CA ASN A 40 -17.35 -3.24 -3.06
C ASN A 40 -17.91 -2.96 -1.68
N THR A 41 -18.46 -1.76 -1.49
CA THR A 41 -19.18 -1.38 -0.28
C THR A 41 -20.67 -1.50 -0.51
N THR A 42 -21.33 -2.19 0.41
CA THR A 42 -22.79 -2.32 0.43
C THR A 42 -23.30 -1.64 1.70
N VAL A 43 -24.40 -0.91 1.60
CA VAL A 43 -25.03 -0.26 2.76
C VAL A 43 -25.35 -1.30 3.82
N TYR A 44 -25.08 -0.98 5.09
CA TYR A 44 -25.23 -1.88 6.24
C TYR A 44 -24.31 -3.11 6.25
N VAL A 45 -23.22 -3.08 5.47
CA VAL A 45 -22.16 -4.11 5.50
C VAL A 45 -20.82 -3.46 5.80
N THR A 46 -20.13 -3.97 6.82
CA THR A 46 -18.79 -3.50 7.15
C THR A 46 -17.80 -3.89 6.07
N THR A 47 -16.98 -2.93 5.63
CA THR A 47 -15.85 -3.13 4.73
C THR A 47 -14.59 -2.67 5.42
N SER A 48 -13.56 -3.51 5.45
CA SER A 48 -12.27 -3.19 6.04
C SER A 48 -11.27 -2.77 4.95
N VAL A 49 -10.54 -1.68 5.21
CA VAL A 49 -9.39 -1.24 4.42
C VAL A 49 -8.15 -1.26 5.31
N PHE A 50 -7.12 -1.98 4.90
CA PHE A 50 -5.87 -2.19 5.61
C PHE A 50 -4.78 -1.28 5.02
N PHE A 51 -4.00 -0.65 5.88
CA PHE A 51 -2.90 0.25 5.52
C PHE A 51 -1.57 -0.46 5.75
N TYR A 52 -0.71 -0.44 4.74
CA TYR A 52 0.64 -1.02 4.80
C TYR A 52 1.67 0.00 4.34
N ALA A 53 2.84 0.01 4.97
CA ALA A 53 4.04 0.58 4.37
C ALA A 53 4.75 -0.53 3.58
N ILE A 54 4.89 -0.34 2.28
CA ILE A 54 5.71 -1.18 1.40
C ILE A 54 7.10 -0.55 1.38
N LEU A 55 8.13 -1.33 1.67
CA LEU A 55 9.48 -0.83 1.91
C LEU A 55 10.45 -1.46 0.92
N ASP A 56 11.38 -0.65 0.42
CA ASP A 56 12.62 -1.15 -0.17
C ASP A 56 13.33 -2.01 0.88
N THR A 57 13.84 -3.16 0.44
CA THR A 57 14.69 -4.05 1.23
C THR A 57 15.90 -3.35 1.88
N ALA A 58 16.38 -2.21 1.34
CA ALA A 58 17.41 -1.39 1.96
C ALA A 58 16.92 -0.63 3.21
N ILE A 59 15.61 -0.55 3.43
CA ILE A 59 14.94 -0.05 4.64
C ILE A 59 14.51 -1.27 5.46
N PRO A 60 15.36 -1.78 6.38
CA PRO A 60 15.06 -3.03 7.08
C PRO A 60 13.89 -2.91 8.05
N THR A 61 13.66 -1.69 8.59
CA THR A 61 12.60 -1.43 9.56
C THR A 61 12.01 -0.02 9.44
N THR A 62 10.74 0.10 9.81
CA THR A 62 10.01 1.36 9.98
C THR A 62 9.74 1.62 11.46
N THR A 63 10.12 2.80 11.93
CA THR A 63 9.90 3.26 13.31
C THR A 63 8.80 4.29 13.43
N ALA A 64 8.51 5.04 12.37
CA ALA A 64 7.34 5.91 12.31
C ALA A 64 6.88 6.16 10.88
N VAL A 65 5.62 6.58 10.72
CA VAL A 65 5.06 7.09 9.46
C VAL A 65 4.22 8.33 9.72
N GLN A 66 4.18 9.25 8.75
CA GLN A 66 3.32 10.43 8.78
C GLN A 66 2.63 10.64 7.43
N PHE A 67 1.31 10.74 7.44
CA PHE A 67 0.49 10.90 6.24
C PHE A 67 -0.88 11.50 6.55
N LYS A 68 -1.66 11.75 5.51
CA LYS A 68 -3.08 12.12 5.54
C LYS A 68 -3.83 11.27 4.51
N VAL A 69 -5.13 11.10 4.68
CA VAL A 69 -6.01 10.47 3.69
C VAL A 69 -6.94 11.52 3.09
N SER A 70 -6.82 11.76 1.79
CA SER A 70 -7.71 12.62 1.02
C SER A 70 -9.07 11.95 0.80
N ASN A 71 -10.09 12.78 0.62
CA ASN A 71 -11.48 12.33 0.44
C ASN A 71 -11.97 11.39 1.54
N TRP A 72 -11.52 11.64 2.78
CA TRP A 72 -12.00 10.92 3.95
C TRP A 72 -13.52 11.17 4.11
N PRO A 73 -14.34 10.11 4.25
CA PRO A 73 -15.79 10.28 4.31
C PRO A 73 -16.22 11.12 5.52
N ALA A 74 -17.20 12.00 5.31
CA ALA A 74 -17.70 12.89 6.35
C ALA A 74 -18.50 12.13 7.43
N ALA A 75 -18.42 12.61 8.66
CA ALA A 75 -19.21 12.08 9.77
C ALA A 75 -20.72 12.21 9.48
N GLY A 76 -21.49 11.15 9.74
CA GLY A 76 -22.96 11.15 9.64
C GLY A 76 -23.55 10.37 8.47
N LEU A 77 -22.75 9.93 7.50
CA LEU A 77 -23.21 9.07 6.39
C LEU A 77 -22.79 7.59 6.55
N GLY A 78 -22.03 7.30 7.59
CA GLY A 78 -21.57 5.97 7.98
C GLY A 78 -20.87 6.00 9.34
N LEU A 79 -20.49 4.82 9.83
CA LEU A 79 -19.56 4.67 10.94
C LEU A 79 -18.18 4.35 10.38
N ILE A 80 -17.16 5.05 10.88
CA ILE A 80 -15.77 4.87 10.47
C ILE A 80 -14.98 4.59 11.73
N THR A 81 -14.31 3.43 11.79
CA THR A 81 -13.51 3.03 12.95
C THR A 81 -12.09 2.74 12.49
N ALA A 82 -11.14 3.59 12.89
CA ALA A 82 -9.72 3.37 12.63
C ALA A 82 -9.08 2.59 13.79
N THR A 83 -8.35 1.52 13.47
CA THR A 83 -7.58 0.71 14.42
C THR A 83 -6.15 0.62 13.94
N TRP A 84 -5.22 1.25 14.65
CA TRP A 84 -3.80 1.27 14.29
C TRP A 84 -3.05 0.14 15.00
N ASN A 85 -2.01 -0.38 14.35
CA ASN A 85 -1.14 -1.43 14.90
C ASN A 85 -0.12 -0.88 15.92
N THR A 86 -0.39 0.29 16.49
CA THR A 86 0.42 0.91 17.53
C THR A 86 -0.48 1.74 18.45
N PRO A 87 -0.19 1.81 19.76
CA PRO A 87 -0.84 2.76 20.66
C PRO A 87 -0.30 4.18 20.51
N LEU A 88 0.86 4.39 19.87
CA LEU A 88 1.48 5.72 19.71
C LEU A 88 0.95 6.39 18.44
N VAL A 89 -0.23 6.99 18.57
CA VAL A 89 -0.97 7.65 17.48
C VAL A 89 -1.13 9.13 17.81
N ILE A 90 -0.76 10.01 16.88
CA ILE A 90 -0.97 11.45 16.99
C ILE A 90 -1.81 11.90 15.79
N GLY A 91 -2.92 12.60 16.07
CA GLY A 91 -3.80 13.15 15.04
C GLY A 91 -4.80 12.14 14.47
N GLU A 92 -5.34 12.45 13.29
CA GLU A 92 -6.39 11.70 12.61
C GLU A 92 -6.17 11.64 11.10
N PRO A 93 -6.56 10.54 10.41
CA PRO A 93 -6.29 10.38 8.98
C PRO A 93 -6.88 11.47 8.09
N SER A 94 -8.02 12.06 8.47
CA SER A 94 -8.70 13.11 7.73
C SER A 94 -7.92 14.44 7.68
N THR A 95 -7.01 14.65 8.63
CA THR A 95 -6.28 15.91 8.80
C THR A 95 -4.79 15.69 8.66
N ASP A 96 -4.18 14.99 9.63
CA ASP A 96 -2.80 14.52 9.67
C ASP A 96 -2.70 13.43 10.72
N ILE A 97 -2.08 12.30 10.37
CA ILE A 97 -1.79 11.22 11.30
C ILE A 97 -0.30 10.90 11.31
N ALA A 98 0.23 10.72 12.51
CA ALA A 98 1.56 10.16 12.75
C ALA A 98 1.43 8.90 13.61
N LEU A 99 2.10 7.83 13.18
CA LEU A 99 2.16 6.55 13.87
C LEU A 99 3.62 6.26 14.22
N ALA A 100 3.90 5.89 15.46
CA ALA A 100 5.23 5.45 15.88
C ALA A 100 5.19 4.02 16.39
N PHE A 101 6.22 3.22 16.12
CA PHE A 101 6.22 1.78 16.37
C PHE A 101 7.36 1.38 17.32
N ASN A 102 6.99 0.65 18.37
CA ASN A 102 7.94 -0.01 19.28
C ASN A 102 7.39 -1.39 19.66
N PRO A 103 7.99 -2.50 19.16
CA PRO A 103 9.20 -2.55 18.34
C PRO A 103 8.99 -1.98 16.92
N PRO A 104 10.07 -1.63 16.19
CA PRO A 104 10.00 -1.24 14.78
C PRO A 104 9.35 -2.34 13.91
N LEU A 105 8.59 -1.94 12.89
CA LEU A 105 8.00 -2.88 11.94
C LEU A 105 9.03 -3.32 10.90
N ALA A 106 9.00 -4.59 10.49
CA ALA A 106 9.94 -5.16 9.52
C ALA A 106 9.45 -5.01 8.07
N ALA A 107 10.40 -4.91 7.14
CA ALA A 107 10.19 -4.98 5.69
C ALA A 107 9.85 -6.40 5.20
N PRO A 108 9.35 -6.58 3.96
CA PRO A 108 9.03 -5.56 2.93
C PRO A 108 7.62 -4.97 3.04
N ALA A 109 6.76 -5.53 3.90
CA ALA A 109 5.39 -5.05 4.10
C ALA A 109 5.10 -4.91 5.59
N ALA A 110 4.99 -3.66 6.04
CA ALA A 110 4.75 -3.30 7.44
C ALA A 110 3.27 -2.92 7.63
N TYR A 111 2.52 -3.72 8.40
CA TYR A 111 1.11 -3.44 8.70
C TYR A 111 0.97 -2.26 9.66
N LEU A 112 0.36 -1.17 9.18
CA LEU A 112 0.18 0.07 9.94
C LEU A 112 -1.13 0.09 10.73
N GLY A 113 -2.18 -0.53 10.20
CA GLY A 113 -3.51 -0.53 10.79
C GLY A 113 -4.61 -0.76 9.77
N LYS A 114 -5.85 -0.67 10.21
CA LYS A 114 -7.03 -0.80 9.34
C LYS A 114 -8.08 0.25 9.70
N VAL A 115 -8.97 0.48 8.75
CA VAL A 115 -10.15 1.32 8.89
C VAL A 115 -11.36 0.51 8.46
N ASP A 116 -12.30 0.35 9.38
CA ASP A 116 -13.58 -0.30 9.13
C ASP A 116 -14.61 0.77 8.75
N PHE A 117 -15.25 0.59 7.59
CA PHE A 117 -16.30 1.45 7.08
C PHE A 117 -17.63 0.72 7.12
N PHE A 118 -18.62 1.29 7.82
CA PHE A 118 -20.00 0.82 7.85
C PHE A 118 -20.92 1.90 7.26
N PRO A 119 -21.19 1.87 5.95
CA PRO A 119 -21.99 2.88 5.28
C PRO A 119 -23.47 2.77 5.65
N LEU A 120 -24.09 3.90 6.01
CA LEU A 120 -25.53 4.02 6.27
C LEU A 120 -26.29 4.60 5.06
N ASN A 121 -25.55 5.08 4.05
CA ASN A 121 -26.08 5.71 2.84
C ASN A 121 -25.22 5.25 1.63
N PRO A 122 -25.81 5.00 0.45
CA PRO A 122 -25.02 4.66 -0.75
C PRO A 122 -24.03 5.75 -1.18
N ALA A 123 -24.28 7.02 -0.85
CA ALA A 123 -23.40 8.16 -1.14
C ALA A 123 -22.45 8.51 0.02
N TRP A 124 -22.12 7.56 0.91
CA TRP A 124 -21.37 7.80 2.13
C TRP A 124 -19.96 8.40 1.91
N ILE A 125 -19.31 8.06 0.80
CA ILE A 125 -18.01 8.60 0.40
C ILE A 125 -18.13 9.83 -0.52
N GLY A 126 -19.36 10.27 -0.81
CA GLY A 126 -19.63 11.35 -1.75
C GLY A 126 -19.65 10.89 -3.21
N SER A 127 -19.48 11.84 -4.13
CA SER A 127 -19.46 11.59 -5.57
C SER A 127 -18.14 11.03 -6.07
N ASN A 128 -17.09 11.11 -5.26
CA ASN A 128 -15.77 10.56 -5.55
C ASN A 128 -15.54 9.33 -4.66
N TYR A 129 -15.35 8.16 -5.26
CA TYR A 129 -15.10 6.92 -4.53
C TYR A 129 -13.60 6.65 -4.30
N LEU A 130 -12.74 7.59 -4.67
CA LEU A 130 -11.29 7.53 -4.52
C LEU A 130 -10.86 8.07 -3.15
N MET A 131 -10.14 7.28 -2.36
CA MET A 131 -9.33 7.76 -1.24
C MET A 131 -7.87 7.72 -1.63
N GLN A 132 -7.05 8.65 -1.12
CA GLN A 132 -5.62 8.66 -1.40
C GLN A 132 -4.83 8.98 -0.14
N VAL A 133 -3.75 8.24 0.10
CA VAL A 133 -2.72 8.64 1.04
C VAL A 133 -1.93 9.77 0.41
N VAL A 134 -1.87 10.90 1.09
CA VAL A 134 -1.22 12.12 0.64
C VAL A 134 -0.31 12.66 1.74
N PRO A 135 0.63 13.56 1.41
CA PRO A 135 1.46 14.22 2.40
C PRO A 135 0.63 14.89 3.48
N ALA A 136 1.14 14.86 4.71
CA ALA A 136 0.57 15.59 5.82
C ALA A 136 0.61 17.11 5.57
N ASN A 137 -0.30 17.90 6.16
CA ASN A 137 -0.22 19.36 6.06
C ASN A 137 1.09 19.81 6.72
N SER A 138 1.87 20.65 6.04
CA SER A 138 3.29 21.00 6.28
C SER A 138 4.34 20.16 5.57
N GLN A 139 3.98 18.99 5.03
CA GLN A 139 4.89 18.14 4.27
C GLN A 139 4.67 18.26 2.75
N THR A 140 5.73 18.01 1.98
CA THR A 140 5.65 17.88 0.51
C THR A 140 5.50 16.44 0.04
N GLN A 141 5.72 15.47 0.95
CA GLN A 141 5.76 14.04 0.69
C GLN A 141 5.22 13.25 1.90
N VAL A 142 4.80 12.01 1.69
CA VAL A 142 4.51 11.09 2.79
C VAL A 142 5.84 10.70 3.43
N ILE A 143 5.89 10.59 4.77
CA ILE A 143 7.14 10.36 5.49
C ILE A 143 7.15 8.96 6.10
N ILE A 144 8.23 8.22 5.87
CA ILE A 144 8.59 7.00 6.61
C ILE A 144 9.91 7.26 7.34
N VAL A 145 9.95 6.93 8.62
CA VAL A 145 11.18 6.99 9.42
C VAL A 145 11.78 5.59 9.51
N ARG A 146 13.03 5.43 9.07
CA ARG A 146 13.73 4.13 9.11
C ARG A 146 14.68 4.00 10.30
N GLY A 147 14.68 2.80 10.89
CA GLY A 147 15.68 2.38 11.88
C GLY A 147 15.74 3.24 13.16
N SER A 148 16.79 2.98 13.96
CA SER A 148 17.09 3.71 15.21
C SER A 148 17.58 5.14 14.99
N ASP A 149 17.97 5.46 13.77
CA ASP A 149 18.74 6.65 13.42
C ASP A 149 17.81 7.82 13.04
N ALA A 150 16.49 7.57 13.09
CA ALA A 150 15.43 8.52 12.79
C ALA A 150 15.56 9.19 11.41
N VAL A 151 16.03 8.45 10.40
CA VAL A 151 16.15 8.99 9.04
C VAL A 151 14.77 9.04 8.39
N GLU A 152 14.34 10.24 8.04
CA GLU A 152 13.11 10.50 7.30
C GLU A 152 13.30 10.27 5.80
N ILE A 153 12.38 9.53 5.19
CA ILE A 153 12.34 9.26 3.76
C ILE A 153 11.00 9.72 3.22
N GLY A 154 11.07 10.49 2.13
CA GLY A 154 9.92 10.82 1.32
C GLY A 154 9.49 9.67 0.44
N VAL A 155 8.22 9.31 0.51
CA VAL A 155 7.65 8.23 -0.29
C VAL A 155 6.36 8.65 -0.99
N PRO A 156 6.01 8.04 -2.13
CA PRO A 156 4.67 8.16 -2.69
C PRO A 156 3.61 7.55 -1.76
N GLY A 157 2.38 8.05 -1.92
CA GLY A 157 1.21 7.54 -1.22
C GLY A 157 0.34 6.65 -2.11
N GLY A 158 -0.47 5.84 -1.42
CA GLY A 158 -1.51 4.94 -1.88
C GLY A 158 -2.71 5.62 -2.51
N HIS A 159 -3.42 4.98 -3.44
CA HIS A 159 -4.84 5.26 -3.65
C HIS A 159 -5.69 3.99 -3.60
N PHE A 160 -6.97 4.17 -3.27
CA PHE A 160 -7.94 3.12 -3.08
C PHE A 160 -9.30 3.56 -3.62
N MET A 161 -9.91 2.75 -4.46
CA MET A 161 -11.23 3.04 -5.03
C MET A 161 -12.30 2.09 -4.50
N PHE A 162 -13.39 2.65 -4.01
CA PHE A 162 -14.61 1.89 -3.70
C PHE A 162 -15.50 1.75 -4.94
N ASN A 163 -16.15 0.59 -5.09
CA ASN A 163 -17.21 0.38 -6.11
C ASN A 163 -16.81 0.75 -7.56
N GLY A 164 -15.53 0.68 -7.92
CA GLY A 164 -15.02 1.02 -9.25
C GLY A 164 -14.25 -0.13 -9.91
N ALA A 165 -13.72 0.10 -11.12
CA ALA A 165 -12.77 -0.81 -11.77
C ALA A 165 -11.51 -0.98 -10.90
N GLN A 166 -10.69 -2.02 -11.13
CA GLN A 166 -9.44 -2.19 -10.37
C GLN A 166 -8.57 -0.93 -10.51
N ASP A 167 -8.23 -0.27 -9.40
CA ASP A 167 -7.16 0.71 -9.36
C ASP A 167 -6.61 0.85 -7.94
N CYS A 168 -5.30 0.67 -7.84
CA CYS A 168 -4.50 1.03 -6.67
C CYS A 168 -3.14 1.54 -7.14
N ASP A 169 -2.62 2.55 -6.46
CA ASP A 169 -1.17 2.82 -6.48
C ASP A 169 -0.72 3.13 -5.07
N CYS A 170 -0.19 2.12 -4.39
CA CYS A 170 1.23 1.83 -4.60
C CYS A 170 1.51 0.33 -4.35
N PRO A 171 1.89 -0.39 -5.42
CA PRO A 171 3.16 -1.12 -5.45
C PRO A 171 3.88 -0.95 -6.79
N GLU A 172 5.17 -0.59 -6.75
CA GLU A 172 6.02 -0.23 -7.92
C GLU A 172 5.94 -1.19 -9.11
N THR A 173 5.83 -2.48 -8.84
CA THR A 173 5.38 -3.55 -9.73
C THR A 173 5.15 -4.77 -8.85
N ALA A 174 3.93 -5.29 -8.83
CA ALA A 174 3.74 -6.68 -8.39
C ALA A 174 4.41 -7.58 -9.44
N VAL A 175 5.61 -8.12 -9.17
CA VAL A 175 6.30 -8.93 -10.18
C VAL A 175 5.75 -10.37 -10.17
N GLU A 176 4.96 -10.64 -11.20
CA GLU A 176 4.59 -11.89 -11.91
C GLU A 176 3.96 -13.09 -11.16
N ASP A 177 4.33 -13.42 -9.93
CA ASP A 177 3.81 -14.65 -9.28
C ASP A 177 2.36 -14.52 -8.78
N ALA A 178 1.89 -13.29 -8.54
CA ALA A 178 0.55 -13.05 -7.97
C ALA A 178 -0.60 -13.22 -8.99
N THR A 179 -0.36 -13.07 -10.30
CA THR A 179 -1.40 -13.28 -11.32
C THR A 179 -1.38 -14.71 -11.89
N TRP A 180 -0.24 -15.38 -11.92
CA TRP A 180 -0.15 -16.78 -12.39
C TRP A 180 -0.43 -17.82 -11.29
N GLY A 181 -0.16 -17.52 -10.02
CA GLY A 181 -0.43 -18.43 -8.90
C GLY A 181 -1.93 -18.73 -8.71
N ALA A 182 -2.79 -17.71 -8.87
CA ALA A 182 -4.24 -17.88 -8.79
C ALA A 182 -4.83 -18.64 -10.00
N ILE A 183 -4.20 -18.56 -11.18
CA ILE A 183 -4.63 -19.26 -12.40
C ILE A 183 -4.18 -20.73 -12.40
N LYS A 184 -3.01 -21.06 -11.82
CA LYS A 184 -2.55 -22.45 -11.66
C LYS A 184 -3.34 -23.24 -10.61
N ALA A 185 -4.02 -22.59 -9.67
CA ALA A 185 -4.95 -23.26 -8.76
C ALA A 185 -6.29 -23.62 -9.44
N LEU A 186 -6.52 -23.15 -10.67
CA LEU A 186 -7.75 -23.37 -11.45
C LEU A 186 -7.54 -24.27 -12.69
N TYR A 187 -6.29 -24.68 -13.01
CA TYR A 187 -5.96 -25.58 -14.11
C TYR A 187 -4.85 -26.58 -13.76
#